data_AF-A0A7H4LTG9-F1
#
_entry.id   AF-A0A7H4LTG9-F1
#
_cell.length_a   1.000
_cell.length_b   1.000
_cell.length_c   1.000
_cell.angle_alpha   90.00
_cell.angle_beta   90.00
_cell.angle_gamma   90.00
#
_symmetry.space_group_name_H-M   'P 1'
#
loop_
_entity.id
_entity.type
_entity.pdbx_description
1 polymer ?
#
loop_
_entity_poly.entity_id
_entity_poly.type
_entity_poly.pdbx_seq_one_letter_code
_entity_poly.pdbx_strand_id
1 'polypeptide(L)'
;MMFLDAKTIPGLIANMQRCTRPGGYNLIVAAMDTDDYPCSVGFPFAFKPGELRNNYEGWTLLKYNEDVGELHRTDASGNRIKLRFATMLARKPA
;
A
#
# COMPACT_ATOMS: atom_id res chain seq x y z
N MET A 1 2.67 -6.02 -2.87
CA MET A 1 3.91 -5.32 -2.47
C MET A 1 4.53 -5.88 -1.21
N MET A 2 3.72 -6.21 -0.20
CA MET A 2 4.15 -6.73 1.10
C MET A 2 5.07 -7.98 1.13
N PHE A 3 5.37 -8.61 -0.01
CA PHE A 3 6.29 -9.75 -0.11
C PHE A 3 7.61 -9.40 -0.79
N LEU A 4 7.82 -8.15 -1.16
CA LEU A 4 9.02 -7.67 -1.84
C LEU A 4 9.99 -7.09 -0.80
N ASP A 5 11.29 -7.13 -1.11
CA ASP A 5 12.31 -6.42 -0.34
C ASP A 5 12.00 -4.91 -0.33
N ALA A 6 12.06 -4.29 0.86
CA ALA A 6 11.80 -2.86 1.04
C ALA A 6 12.61 -1.97 0.08
N LYS A 7 13.86 -2.34 -0.24
CA LYS A 7 14.71 -1.59 -1.17
C LYS A 7 14.20 -1.59 -2.61
N THR A 8 13.34 -2.55 -2.97
CA THR A 8 12.75 -2.67 -4.31
C THR A 8 11.60 -1.69 -4.50
N ILE A 9 10.92 -1.28 -3.43
CA ILE A 9 9.66 -0.54 -3.51
C ILE A 9 9.82 0.84 -4.19
N PRO A 10 10.79 1.69 -3.85
CA PRO A 10 10.93 3.00 -4.50
C PRO A 10 11.12 2.89 -6.02
N GLY A 11 12.02 1.99 -6.45
CA GLY A 11 12.28 1.77 -7.87
C GLY A 11 11.09 1.16 -8.61
N LEU A 12 10.36 0.25 -7.96
CA LEU A 12 9.16 -0.36 -8.54
C LEU A 12 8.04 0.66 -8.74
N ILE A 13 7.75 1.49 -7.73
CA ILE A 13 6.70 2.52 -7.83
C ILE A 13 7.06 3.52 -8.94
N ALA A 14 8.30 4.00 -8.98
CA ALA A 14 8.76 4.89 -10.04
C ALA A 14 8.61 4.26 -11.44
N ASN A 15 8.91 2.96 -11.57
CA ASN A 15 8.71 2.23 -12.82
C ASN A 15 7.23 2.09 -13.18
N MET A 16 6.37 1.74 -12.23
CA MET A 16 4.91 1.69 -12.43
C MET A 16 4.38 3.02 -12.95
N GLN A 17 4.73 4.13 -12.28
CA GLN A 17 4.33 5.48 -12.67
C GLN A 17 4.82 5.86 -14.07
N ARG A 18 6.07 5.53 -14.41
CA ARG A 18 6.65 5.79 -15.74
C ARG A 18 5.92 4.99 -16.83
N CYS A 19 5.61 3.73 -16.57
CA CYS A 19 4.98 2.82 -17.53
C CYS A 19 3.45 3.00 -17.64
N THR A 20 2.81 3.73 -16.72
CA THR A 20 1.41 4.15 -16.89
C THR A 20 1.32 5.26 -17.93
N ARG A 21 0.44 5.09 -18.92
CA ARG A 21 0.14 6.13 -19.92
C ARG A 21 -0.47 7.38 -19.27
N PRO A 22 -0.30 8.59 -19.83
CA PRO A 22 -1.05 9.77 -19.38
C PRO A 22 -2.55 9.49 -19.37
N GLY A 23 -3.24 9.94 -18.33
CA GLY A 23 -4.66 9.61 -18.09
C GLY A 23 -4.95 8.17 -17.66
N GLY A 24 -3.95 7.29 -17.60
CA GLY A 24 -4.04 5.91 -17.11
C GLY A 24 -4.07 5.80 -15.59
N TYR A 25 -4.21 4.58 -15.07
CA TYR A 25 -4.51 4.33 -13.66
C TYR A 25 -3.54 3.36 -13.01
N ASN A 26 -3.34 3.53 -11.69
CA ASN A 26 -2.71 2.55 -10.82
C ASN A 26 -3.67 2.25 -9.64
N LEU A 27 -3.88 0.96 -9.38
CA LEU A 27 -4.62 0.45 -8.22
C LEU A 27 -3.65 -0.32 -7.32
N ILE A 28 -3.56 0.07 -6.06
CA ILE A 28 -2.68 -0.55 -5.08
C ILE A 28 -3.46 -0.82 -3.79
N VAL A 29 -3.33 -2.04 -3.27
CA VAL A 29 -3.74 -2.42 -1.92
C VAL A 29 -2.56 -3.11 -1.26
N ALA A 30 -2.09 -2.58 -0.13
CA ALA A 30 -0.94 -3.14 0.57
C ALA A 30 -1.03 -2.91 2.08
N ALA A 31 -0.49 -3.86 2.84
CA ALA A 31 -0.40 -3.78 4.30
C ALA A 31 0.46 -2.58 4.74
N MET A 32 0.10 -2.04 5.90
CA MET A 32 0.80 -0.95 6.55
C MET A 32 1.39 -1.39 7.89
N ASP A 33 2.33 -0.60 8.37
CA ASP A 33 2.91 -0.69 9.71
C ASP A 33 2.72 0.65 10.42
N THR A 34 1.77 0.71 11.35
CA THR A 34 1.34 1.92 12.06
C THR A 34 1.35 1.70 13.57
N ASP A 35 1.43 2.78 14.34
CA ASP A 35 1.53 2.69 15.82
C ASP A 35 0.31 2.00 16.46
N ASP A 36 -0.88 2.18 15.88
CA ASP A 36 -2.14 1.60 16.37
C ASP A 36 -2.43 0.19 15.83
N TYR A 37 -1.83 -0.19 14.70
CA TYR A 37 -1.91 -1.52 14.09
C TYR A 37 -0.53 -1.94 13.56
N PRO A 38 0.42 -2.28 14.44
CA PRO A 38 1.77 -2.65 14.04
C PRO A 38 1.78 -3.94 13.22
N CYS A 39 2.63 -4.00 12.20
CA CYS A 39 2.73 -5.14 11.30
C CYS A 39 3.44 -6.33 11.97
N SER A 40 2.67 -7.20 12.62
CA SER A 40 3.17 -8.38 13.36
C SER A 40 3.44 -9.62 12.51
N VAL A 41 3.17 -9.58 11.20
CA VAL A 41 3.12 -10.77 10.33
C VAL A 41 4.47 -11.10 9.67
N GLY A 42 5.48 -10.23 9.86
CA GLY A 42 6.83 -10.43 9.32
C GLY A 42 6.92 -10.18 7.81
N PHE A 43 6.09 -9.29 7.25
CA PHE A 43 6.26 -8.87 5.87
C PHE A 43 7.58 -8.13 5.68
N PRO A 44 8.37 -8.41 4.62
CA PRO A 44 9.60 -7.69 4.33
C PRO A 44 9.38 -6.20 4.04
N PHE A 45 8.15 -5.80 3.72
CA PHE A 45 7.76 -4.42 3.52
C PHE A 45 6.31 -4.17 3.96
N ALA A 46 6.07 -3.03 4.59
CA ALA A 46 4.75 -2.48 4.86
C ALA A 46 4.83 -0.96 4.80
N PHE A 47 3.81 -0.31 4.24
CA PHE A 47 3.80 1.15 4.13
C PHE A 47 3.66 1.83 5.49
N LYS A 48 4.32 2.97 5.65
CA LYS A 48 4.09 3.90 6.77
C LYS A 48 2.89 4.81 6.50
N PRO A 49 2.31 5.45 7.53
CA PRO A 49 1.21 6.40 7.35
C PRO A 49 1.53 7.47 6.31
N GLY A 50 0.64 7.65 5.33
CA GLY A 50 0.78 8.62 4.24
C GLY A 50 1.85 8.29 3.18
N GLU A 51 2.65 7.24 3.35
CA GLU A 51 3.78 6.96 2.46
C GLU A 51 3.31 6.71 1.02
N LEU A 52 2.25 5.91 0.82
CA LEU A 52 1.73 5.63 -0.52
C LEU A 52 1.15 6.89 -1.19
N ARG A 53 0.42 7.73 -0.44
CA ARG A 53 -0.09 9.02 -0.95
C ARG A 53 1.05 9.92 -1.42
N ASN A 54 2.11 10.02 -0.62
CA ASN A 54 3.26 10.87 -0.94
C ASN A 54 3.99 10.38 -2.18
N ASN A 55 4.13 9.05 -2.33
CA ASN A 55 4.70 8.46 -3.55
C ASN A 55 3.93 8.86 -4.82
N TYR A 56 2.61 9.08 -4.73
CA TYR A 56 1.73 9.44 -5.84
C TYR A 56 1.36 10.94 -5.86
N GLU A 57 2.19 11.79 -5.25
CA GLU A 57 2.03 13.23 -5.35
C GLU A 57 1.96 13.69 -6.83
N GLY A 58 1.06 14.65 -7.10
CA GLY A 58 0.76 15.12 -8.46
C GLY A 58 -0.19 14.24 -9.26
N TRP A 59 -0.53 13.03 -8.80
CA TRP A 59 -1.59 12.22 -9.42
C TRP A 59 -2.96 12.54 -8.81
N THR A 60 -4.03 12.34 -9.57
CA THR A 60 -5.39 12.46 -9.03
C THR A 60 -5.76 11.19 -8.27
N LEU A 61 -5.91 11.28 -6.95
CA LEU A 61 -6.37 10.17 -6.12
C LEU A 61 -7.89 10.05 -6.19
N LEU A 62 -8.39 9.15 -7.04
CA LEU A 62 -9.84 8.88 -7.15
C LEU A 62 -10.38 8.13 -5.93
N LYS A 63 -9.54 7.31 -5.31
CA LYS A 63 -9.78 6.70 -4.01
C LYS A 63 -8.47 6.65 -3.25
N TYR A 64 -8.49 7.03 -1.97
CA TYR A 64 -7.40 6.81 -1.03
C TYR A 64 -7.97 6.59 0.37
N ASN A 65 -7.56 5.53 1.04
CA ASN A 65 -7.78 5.33 2.47
C ASN A 65 -6.67 4.47 3.08
N GLU A 66 -6.60 4.49 4.41
CA GLU A 66 -5.68 3.72 5.25
C GLU A 66 -6.49 2.96 6.31
N ASP A 67 -7.58 2.34 5.87
CA ASP A 67 -8.57 1.73 6.75
C ASP A 67 -8.04 0.43 7.39
N VAL A 68 -8.62 0.07 8.53
CA VAL A 68 -8.35 -1.21 9.18
C VAL A 68 -9.02 -2.32 8.38
N GLY A 69 -8.26 -3.34 8.02
CA GLY A 69 -8.70 -4.55 7.36
C GLY A 69 -8.23 -5.80 8.07
N GLU A 70 -8.58 -6.96 7.51
CA GLU A 70 -8.26 -8.27 8.07
C GLU A 70 -7.52 -9.11 7.03
N LEU A 71 -6.42 -9.72 7.46
CA LEU A 71 -5.80 -10.79 6.69
C LEU A 71 -6.66 -12.05 6.74
N HIS A 72 -6.56 -12.88 5.71
CA HIS A 72 -7.14 -14.23 5.75
C HIS A 72 -6.43 -15.14 6.77
N ARG A 73 -5.16 -14.88 7.08
CA ARG A 73 -4.41 -15.58 8.13
C ARG A 73 -4.95 -15.22 9.52
N THR A 74 -4.99 -16.20 10.40
CA THR A 74 -5.44 -16.06 11.79
C THR A 74 -4.27 -16.01 12.79
N ASP A 75 -4.52 -15.42 13.95
CA ASP A 75 -3.65 -15.46 15.12
C ASP A 75 -3.73 -16.80 15.88
N ALA A 76 -3.03 -16.91 17.00
CA ALA A 76 -3.02 -18.09 17.86
C ALA A 76 -4.39 -18.46 18.46
N SER A 77 -5.32 -17.50 18.52
CA SER A 77 -6.68 -17.68 19.04
C SER A 77 -7.70 -17.95 17.92
N GLY A 78 -7.26 -18.05 16.66
CA GLY A 78 -8.12 -18.28 15.50
C GLY A 78 -8.82 -17.03 14.96
N ASN A 79 -8.52 -15.83 15.47
CA ASN A 79 -9.07 -14.58 14.94
C ASN A 79 -8.27 -14.10 13.74
N ARG A 80 -8.93 -13.48 12.75
CA ARG A 80 -8.21 -12.86 11.64
C ARG A 80 -7.32 -11.72 12.13
N ILE A 81 -6.09 -11.67 11.59
CA ILE A 81 -5.13 -10.65 11.98
C ILE A 81 -5.55 -9.31 11.39
N LYS A 82 -5.73 -8.30 12.26
CA LYS A 82 -6.10 -6.94 11.87
C LYS A 82 -4.86 -6.10 11.58
N LEU A 83 -4.87 -5.38 10.46
CA LEU A 83 -3.83 -4.44 10.05
C LEU A 83 -4.47 -3.26 9.33
N ARG A 84 -3.78 -2.12 9.26
CA ARG A 84 -4.14 -1.07 8.30
C ARG A 84 -3.70 -1.45 6.89
N PHE A 85 -4.49 -1.03 5.90
CA PHE A 85 -4.16 -1.21 4.49
C PHE A 85 -4.25 0.11 3.75
N ALA A 86 -3.18 0.47 3.05
CA ALA A 86 -3.20 1.58 2.11
C ALA A 86 -3.91 1.11 0.83
N THR A 87 -5.10 1.63 0.57
CA THR A 87 -5.88 1.36 -0.64
C THR A 87 -5.94 2.61 -1.50
N MET A 88 -5.41 2.55 -2.71
CA MET A 88 -5.35 3.68 -3.61
C MET A 88 -5.78 3.30 -5.03
N LEU A 89 -6.67 4.11 -5.61
CA LEU A 89 -6.86 4.22 -7.05
C LEU A 89 -6.44 5.62 -7.49
N ALA A 90 -5.33 5.73 -8.23
CA ALA A 90 -4.79 7.00 -8.70
C ALA A 90 -4.77 7.06 -10.24
N ARG A 91 -5.06 8.24 -10.79
CA ARG A 91 -4.99 8.54 -12.21
C ARG A 91 -3.80 9.46 -12.51
N LYS A 92 -3.00 9.09 -13.52
CA LYS A 92 -1.90 9.91 -14.00
C LYS A 92 -2.44 11.16 -14.72
N PRO A 93 -1.84 12.35 -14.51
CA PRO A 93 -2.16 13.52 -15.33
C PRO A 93 -2.02 13.21 -16.83
N ALA A 94 -2.82 13.89 -17.65
CA ALA A 94 -2.74 13.80 -19.11
C ALA A 94 -1.54 14.57 -19.65
#